data_AF-A0A7C3CV24-F1
#
_entry.id   AF-A0A7C3CV24-F1
#
_cell.length_a   1.000
_cell.length_b   1.000
_cell.length_c   1.000
_cell.angle_alpha   90.00
_cell.angle_beta   90.00
_cell.angle_gamma   90.00
#
_symmetry.space_group_name_H-M   'P 1'
#
loop_
_entity.id
_entity.type
_entity.pdbx_description
1 polymer ?
#
loop_
_entity_poly.entity_id
_entity_poly.type
_entity_poly.pdbx_seq_one_letter_code
_entity_poly.pdbx_strand_id
1 'polypeptide(L)'
;MAKQKNVLRQAIPEALSLTVTPWRKHNQIDLLLNAEVFFPAMLEAIGKAKHSVFLEMYLFESGIVASKFIEIFLAIAERGVKIYLLLDGFGSLGLNSADRKRLRHENIHIRYYNPIKYFTLRQNLFRDHRKILIIDQEVAFVGGVGITDEFETFNI
;
A
#
# COMPACT_ATOMS: atom_id res chain seq x y z
N MET A 1 39.35 8.93 33.89
CA MET A 1 38.29 9.90 34.28
C MET A 1 37.56 10.30 33.00
N ALA A 2 36.44 9.69 32.57
CA ALA A 2 35.06 9.79 33.10
C ALA A 2 34.67 11.27 33.32
N LYS A 3 33.67 11.91 32.72
CA LYS A 3 32.46 11.52 31.97
C LYS A 3 32.05 12.76 31.13
N GLN A 4 31.80 12.60 29.84
CA GLN A 4 30.94 13.52 29.09
C GLN A 4 29.78 12.70 28.53
N LYS A 5 28.88 12.32 29.44
CA LYS A 5 27.61 11.66 29.16
C LYS A 5 26.50 12.69 29.35
N ASN A 6 25.51 12.64 28.46
CA ASN A 6 24.16 13.22 28.56
C ASN A 6 24.00 14.73 28.31
N VAL A 7 23.94 15.13 27.03
CA VAL A 7 23.22 16.37 26.66
C VAL A 7 22.09 16.13 25.63
N LEU A 8 21.99 14.96 25.01
CA LEU A 8 20.94 14.66 24.00
C LEU A 8 19.71 13.91 24.56
N ARG A 9 19.33 14.11 25.83
CA ARG A 9 18.15 13.46 26.43
C ARG A 9 17.00 14.39 26.83
N GLN A 10 17.13 15.69 26.65
CA GLN A 10 16.11 16.65 27.09
C GLN A 10 15.81 17.69 26.00
N ALA A 11 15.21 17.23 24.91
CA ALA A 11 14.45 18.09 24.00
C ALA A 11 13.49 17.21 23.19
N ILE A 12 12.49 16.65 23.86
CA ILE A 12 11.27 16.20 23.18
C ILE A 12 10.06 16.77 23.94
N PRO A 13 9.83 18.10 23.94
CA PRO A 13 8.69 18.67 24.65
C PRO A 13 7.50 18.84 23.69
N GLU A 14 6.34 18.38 24.13
CA GLU A 14 4.98 18.82 23.75
C GLU A 14 4.45 18.56 22.32
N ALA A 15 5.30 18.52 21.28
CA ALA A 15 4.86 18.25 19.90
C ALA A 15 4.33 16.82 19.68
N LEU A 16 4.60 15.89 20.61
CA LEU A 16 4.11 14.51 20.59
C LEU A 16 2.66 14.34 21.06
N SER A 17 2.02 15.38 21.62
CA SER A 17 0.63 15.27 22.09
C SER A 17 -0.44 15.47 21.00
N LEU A 18 -0.01 15.84 19.78
CA LEU A 18 -0.90 16.14 18.66
C LEU A 18 -1.05 14.99 17.65
N THR A 19 -0.32 13.88 17.83
CA THR A 19 -0.37 12.76 16.90
C THR A 19 -1.41 11.73 17.36
N VAL A 20 -2.32 11.37 16.45
CA VAL A 20 -3.35 10.33 16.66
C VAL A 20 -2.73 8.99 17.07
N THR A 21 -1.46 8.77 16.72
CA THR A 21 -0.67 7.59 17.12
C THR A 21 0.62 8.01 17.84
N PRO A 22 1.05 7.28 18.89
CA PRO A 22 2.30 7.56 19.58
C PRO A 22 3.50 7.18 18.72
N TRP A 23 4.61 7.93 18.86
CA TRP A 23 5.87 7.61 18.20
C TRP A 23 6.38 6.22 18.60
N ARG A 24 6.82 5.43 17.60
CA ARG A 24 7.42 4.11 17.79
C ARG A 24 8.92 4.18 17.50
N LYS A 25 9.72 3.50 18.33
CA LYS A 25 11.18 3.37 18.14
C LYS A 25 11.51 2.05 17.45
N HIS A 26 12.73 1.94 16.94
CA HIS A 26 13.27 0.73 16.30
C HIS A 26 12.62 0.37 14.95
N ASN A 27 12.17 1.39 14.21
CA ASN A 27 11.82 1.23 12.80
C ASN A 27 13.09 1.35 11.95
N GLN A 28 13.19 0.53 10.91
CA GLN A 28 14.10 0.73 9.79
C GLN A 28 13.30 1.33 8.63
N ILE A 29 13.86 2.34 7.97
CA ILE A 29 13.21 3.05 6.87
C ILE A 29 14.20 3.13 5.73
N ASP A 30 13.83 2.55 4.59
CA ASP A 30 14.61 2.59 3.37
C ASP A 30 13.85 3.40 2.32
N LEU A 31 14.56 4.31 1.65
CA LEU A 31 13.99 5.10 0.55
C LEU A 31 14.16 4.32 -0.76
N LEU A 32 13.04 3.91 -1.35
CA LEU A 32 13.02 3.23 -2.64
C LEU A 32 12.77 4.25 -3.75
N LEU A 33 13.76 4.43 -4.62
CA LEU A 33 13.70 5.36 -5.74
C LEU A 33 13.33 4.60 -7.00
N ASN A 34 12.26 5.04 -7.67
CA ASN A 34 11.88 4.63 -9.03
C ASN A 34 11.28 3.22 -9.12
N ALA A 35 10.52 2.99 -10.20
CA ALA A 35 9.71 1.80 -10.38
C ALA A 35 10.51 0.51 -10.43
N GLU A 36 11.71 0.58 -11.00
CA GLU A 36 12.66 -0.54 -11.08
C GLU A 36 13.09 -1.05 -9.69
N VAL A 37 12.96 -0.23 -8.64
CA VAL A 37 13.32 -0.60 -7.26
C VAL A 37 12.07 -0.90 -6.44
N PHE A 38 11.09 0.00 -6.43
CA PHE A 38 9.96 -0.15 -5.49
C PHE A 38 9.01 -1.28 -5.89
N PHE A 39 8.73 -1.52 -7.18
CA PHE A 39 7.79 -2.60 -7.56
C PHE A 39 8.38 -3.98 -7.25
N PRO A 40 9.64 -4.29 -7.61
CA PRO A 40 10.25 -5.57 -7.21
C PRO A 40 10.29 -5.75 -5.69
N ALA A 41 10.65 -4.71 -4.93
CA ALA A 41 10.68 -4.79 -3.47
C ALA A 41 9.29 -5.08 -2.87
N MET A 42 8.24 -4.43 -3.38
CA MET A 42 6.86 -4.71 -2.96
C MET A 42 6.45 -6.15 -3.30
N LEU A 43 6.68 -6.60 -4.53
CA LEU A 43 6.32 -7.95 -4.98
C LEU A 43 7.07 -9.04 -4.19
N GLU A 44 8.36 -8.83 -3.94
CA GLU A 44 9.18 -9.74 -3.13
C GLU A 44 8.66 -9.82 -1.70
N ALA A 45 8.35 -8.68 -1.08
CA ALA A 45 7.81 -8.64 0.27
C ALA A 45 6.44 -9.35 0.35
N ILE A 46 5.55 -9.11 -0.62
CA ILE A 46 4.25 -9.80 -0.73
C ILE A 46 4.46 -11.31 -0.86
N GLY A 47 5.40 -11.74 -1.72
CA GLY A 47 5.71 -13.16 -1.91
C GLY A 47 6.20 -13.89 -0.65
N LYS A 48 6.79 -13.16 0.30
CA LYS A 48 7.24 -13.69 1.60
C LYS A 48 6.16 -13.66 2.69
N ALA A 49 5.00 -13.06 2.43
CA ALA A 49 3.91 -12.96 3.40
C ALA A 49 3.44 -14.34 3.89
N LYS A 50 3.15 -14.45 5.19
CA LYS A 50 2.75 -15.68 5.87
C LYS A 50 1.33 -15.65 6.41
N HIS A 51 0.80 -14.48 6.74
CA HIS A 51 -0.48 -14.35 7.43
C HIS A 51 -1.46 -13.42 6.72
N SER A 52 -1.03 -12.20 6.39
CA SER A 52 -1.92 -11.21 5.81
C SER A 52 -1.21 -10.15 4.98
N VAL A 53 -1.90 -9.68 3.94
CA VAL A 53 -1.53 -8.50 3.16
C VAL A 53 -2.71 -7.53 3.13
N PHE A 54 -2.48 -6.27 3.49
CA PHE A 54 -3.44 -5.19 3.34
C PHE A 54 -2.90 -4.20 2.31
N LEU A 55 -3.69 -3.94 1.27
CA LEU A 55 -3.37 -2.94 0.25
C LEU A 55 -4.50 -1.93 0.18
N GLU A 56 -4.17 -0.67 0.45
CA GLU A 56 -5.01 0.48 0.19
C GLU A 56 -4.39 1.27 -0.96
N MET A 57 -5.14 1.44 -2.06
CA MET A 57 -4.59 1.98 -3.30
C MET A 57 -5.59 2.85 -4.05
N TYR A 58 -5.18 4.08 -4.34
CA TYR A 58 -5.92 4.99 -5.21
C TYR A 58 -5.95 4.47 -6.65
N LEU A 59 -4.78 4.41 -7.31
CA LEU A 59 -4.64 4.02 -8.71
C LEU A 59 -4.30 2.53 -8.82
N PHE A 60 -5.22 1.77 -9.38
CA PHE A 60 -5.02 0.37 -9.71
C PHE A 60 -5.66 0.11 -11.08
N GLU A 61 -4.83 -0.05 -12.09
CA GLU A 61 -5.25 -0.16 -13.49
C GLU A 61 -4.67 -1.41 -14.14
N SER A 62 -5.47 -2.08 -14.97
CA SER A 62 -5.02 -3.26 -15.71
C SER A 62 -3.84 -2.95 -16.61
N GLY A 63 -2.84 -3.83 -16.59
CA GLY A 63 -1.57 -3.64 -17.27
C GLY A 63 -0.55 -4.70 -16.88
N ILE A 64 0.70 -4.50 -17.27
CA ILE A 64 1.84 -5.37 -16.92
C ILE A 64 2.07 -5.36 -15.42
N VAL A 65 2.11 -4.17 -14.81
CA VAL A 65 2.33 -4.00 -13.36
C VAL A 65 1.20 -4.68 -12.58
N ALA A 66 -0.06 -4.36 -12.88
CA ALA A 66 -1.20 -4.98 -12.20
C ALA A 66 -1.22 -6.51 -12.36
N SER A 67 -0.85 -7.04 -13.52
CA SER A 67 -0.79 -8.48 -13.73
C SER A 67 0.21 -9.16 -12.79
N LYS A 68 1.41 -8.58 -12.60
CA LYS A 68 2.41 -9.07 -11.64
C LYS A 68 1.87 -9.09 -10.21
N PHE A 69 1.15 -8.02 -9.80
CA PHE A 69 0.52 -7.94 -8.48
C PHE A 69 -0.60 -8.99 -8.30
N ILE A 70 -1.47 -9.14 -9.30
CA ILE A 70 -2.56 -10.12 -9.27
C ILE A 70 -2.00 -11.54 -9.16
N GLU A 71 -0.95 -11.85 -9.92
CA GLU A 71 -0.30 -13.17 -9.89
C GLU A 71 0.28 -13.49 -8.52
N ILE A 72 1.01 -12.56 -7.91
CA ILE A 72 1.56 -12.81 -6.57
C ILE A 72 0.46 -12.91 -5.52
N PHE A 73 -0.61 -12.11 -5.63
CA PHE A 73 -1.76 -12.21 -4.73
C PHE A 73 -2.42 -13.58 -4.83
N LEU A 74 -2.65 -14.09 -6.04
CA LEU A 74 -3.20 -15.44 -6.21
C LEU A 74 -2.27 -16.49 -5.62
N ALA A 75 -0.97 -16.41 -5.92
CA ALA A 75 0.01 -17.38 -5.43
C ALA A 75 0.05 -17.46 -3.89
N ILE A 76 0.01 -16.32 -3.19
CA ILE A 76 0.03 -16.32 -1.72
C ILE A 76 -1.35 -16.67 -1.12
N ALA A 77 -2.44 -16.35 -1.83
CA ALA A 77 -3.79 -16.70 -1.40
C ALA A 77 -4.01 -18.22 -1.39
N GLU A 78 -3.45 -18.94 -2.36
CA GLU A 78 -3.44 -20.41 -2.42
C GLU A 78 -2.66 -21.02 -1.24
N ARG A 79 -1.66 -20.31 -0.70
CA ARG A 79 -0.95 -20.71 0.53
C ARG A 79 -1.75 -20.40 1.81
N GLY A 80 -2.95 -19.83 1.70
CA GLY A 80 -3.81 -19.46 2.83
C GLY A 80 -3.58 -18.06 3.39
N VAL A 81 -2.75 -17.22 2.74
CA VAL A 81 -2.53 -15.83 3.18
C VAL A 81 -3.77 -14.99 2.88
N LYS A 82 -4.26 -14.23 3.87
CA LYS A 82 -5.43 -13.37 3.69
C LYS A 82 -5.04 -12.05 3.05
N ILE A 83 -5.75 -11.63 2.02
CA ILE A 83 -5.43 -10.43 1.26
C ILE A 83 -6.64 -9.50 1.30
N TYR A 84 -6.43 -8.27 1.73
CA TYR A 84 -7.47 -7.24 1.84
C TYR A 84 -7.11 -6.07 0.94
N LEU A 85 -7.90 -5.88 -0.11
CA LEU A 85 -7.73 -4.82 -1.09
C LEU A 85 -8.81 -3.76 -0.89
N LEU A 86 -8.40 -2.57 -0.47
CA LEU A 86 -9.24 -1.38 -0.47
C LEU A 86 -8.84 -0.49 -1.65
N LEU A 87 -9.64 -0.50 -2.70
CA LEU A 87 -9.38 0.23 -3.93
C LEU A 87 -10.26 1.47 -4.03
N ASP A 88 -9.72 2.59 -4.48
CA ASP A 88 -10.53 3.76 -4.75
C ASP A 88 -11.45 3.52 -5.96
N GLY A 89 -12.76 3.75 -5.80
CA GLY A 89 -13.76 3.50 -6.86
C GLY A 89 -13.58 4.29 -8.16
N PHE A 90 -12.91 5.45 -8.14
CA PHE A 90 -12.58 6.23 -9.34
C PHE A 90 -11.21 5.81 -9.87
N GLY A 91 -10.18 5.79 -9.01
CA GLY A 91 -8.82 5.43 -9.41
C GLY A 91 -8.65 3.97 -9.83
N SER A 92 -9.64 3.10 -9.56
CA SER A 92 -9.68 1.72 -10.05
C SER A 92 -10.64 1.48 -11.21
N LEU A 93 -11.15 2.52 -11.89
CA LEU A 93 -11.99 2.33 -13.09
C LEU A 93 -11.23 1.60 -14.22
N GLY A 94 -9.92 1.82 -14.34
CA GLY A 94 -9.05 1.15 -15.31
C GLY A 94 -8.79 -0.34 -15.03
N LEU A 95 -9.19 -0.85 -13.86
CA LEU A 95 -9.13 -2.29 -13.59
C LEU A 95 -10.27 -3.00 -14.34
N ASN A 96 -9.93 -3.76 -15.38
CA ASN A 96 -10.91 -4.39 -16.26
C ASN A 96 -11.65 -5.56 -15.58
N SER A 97 -12.73 -6.03 -16.21
CA SER A 97 -13.57 -7.11 -15.67
C SER A 97 -12.85 -8.47 -15.60
N ALA A 98 -11.87 -8.72 -16.47
CA ALA A 98 -11.09 -9.95 -16.48
C ALA A 98 -10.14 -10.02 -15.27
N ASP A 99 -9.45 -8.93 -14.93
CA ASP A 99 -8.58 -8.86 -13.77
C ASP A 99 -9.37 -8.85 -12.45
N ARG A 100 -10.52 -8.15 -12.41
CA ARG A 100 -11.46 -8.30 -11.28
C ARG A 100 -11.94 -9.74 -11.12
N LYS A 101 -12.06 -10.50 -12.21
CA LYS A 101 -12.41 -11.93 -12.17
C LYS A 101 -11.25 -12.78 -11.69
N ARG A 102 -10.02 -12.50 -12.11
CA ARG A 102 -8.81 -13.18 -11.62
C ARG A 102 -8.68 -13.07 -10.11
N LEU A 103 -8.91 -11.89 -9.55
CA LEU A 103 -8.85 -11.65 -8.11
C LEU A 103 -9.99 -12.28 -7.28
N ARG A 104 -10.89 -13.06 -7.90
CA ARG A 104 -11.90 -13.82 -7.15
C ARG A 104 -11.29 -15.08 -6.56
N HIS A 105 -10.91 -14.99 -5.30
CA HIS A 105 -10.41 -16.09 -4.50
C HIS A 105 -10.97 -15.96 -3.07
N GLU A 106 -11.16 -17.06 -2.35
CA GLU A 106 -11.76 -17.03 -1.00
C GLU A 106 -10.96 -16.21 0.01
N ASN A 107 -9.64 -16.22 -0.14
CA ASN A 107 -8.70 -15.44 0.68
C ASN A 107 -8.41 -14.02 0.14
N ILE A 108 -8.99 -13.60 -1.00
CA ILE A 108 -8.85 -12.24 -1.54
C ILE A 108 -10.15 -11.46 -1.31
N HIS A 109 -10.09 -10.45 -0.46
CA HIS A 109 -11.22 -9.62 -0.08
C HIS A 109 -11.07 -8.22 -0.66
N ILE A 110 -11.90 -7.88 -1.65
CA ILE A 110 -11.89 -6.57 -2.30
C ILE A 110 -13.06 -5.72 -1.81
N ARG A 111 -12.75 -4.46 -1.50
CA ARG A 111 -13.73 -3.39 -1.25
C ARG A 111 -13.34 -2.14 -2.04
N TYR A 112 -14.36 -1.39 -2.42
CA TYR A 112 -14.19 -0.13 -3.15
C TYR A 112 -14.57 1.04 -2.25
N TYR A 113 -13.63 1.97 -2.06
CA TYR A 113 -13.89 3.23 -1.39
C TYR A 113 -14.63 4.19 -2.33
N ASN A 114 -15.69 4.81 -1.80
CA ASN A 114 -16.53 5.78 -2.49
C ASN A 114 -16.81 5.46 -3.99
N PRO A 115 -17.53 4.36 -4.30
CA PRO A 115 -17.94 4.07 -5.67
C PRO A 115 -18.73 5.23 -6.27
N ILE A 116 -18.50 5.55 -7.54
CA ILE A 116 -19.12 6.68 -8.22
C ILE A 116 -20.64 6.50 -8.29
N LYS A 117 -21.39 7.51 -7.87
CA LYS A 117 -22.86 7.53 -7.93
C LYS A 117 -23.34 8.73 -8.76
N TYR A 118 -24.30 8.50 -9.65
CA TYR A 118 -24.80 9.50 -10.60
C TYR A 118 -25.41 10.74 -9.93
N PHE A 119 -26.02 10.60 -8.74
CA PHE A 119 -26.76 11.68 -8.09
C PHE A 119 -25.96 12.47 -7.03
N THR A 120 -24.66 12.21 -6.87
CA THR A 120 -23.87 12.78 -5.76
C THR A 120 -22.53 13.38 -6.23
N LEU A 121 -22.58 14.32 -7.19
CA LEU A 121 -21.37 14.94 -7.79
C LEU A 121 -20.34 15.42 -6.76
N ARG A 122 -20.78 16.18 -5.73
CA ARG A 122 -19.87 16.69 -4.69
C ARG A 122 -19.25 15.56 -3.85
N GLN A 123 -19.99 14.48 -3.59
CA GLN A 123 -19.49 13.38 -2.78
C GLN A 123 -18.50 12.51 -3.56
N ASN A 124 -18.65 12.43 -4.89
CA ASN A 124 -17.72 11.70 -5.75
C ASN A 124 -16.30 12.29 -5.74
N LEU A 125 -16.14 13.57 -5.35
CA LEU A 125 -14.84 14.25 -5.24
C LEU A 125 -14.01 13.81 -4.03
N PHE A 126 -14.62 13.21 -3.00
CA PHE A 126 -13.87 12.65 -1.88
C PHE A 126 -13.24 11.32 -2.30
N ARG A 127 -11.96 11.34 -2.67
CA ARG A 127 -11.21 10.16 -3.08
C ARG A 127 -10.22 9.74 -2.00
N ASP A 128 -9.97 8.44 -1.91
CA ASP A 128 -8.91 7.92 -1.08
C ASP A 128 -7.58 7.96 -1.85
N HIS A 129 -6.73 8.94 -1.53
CA HIS A 129 -5.42 9.09 -2.18
C HIS A 129 -4.29 8.32 -1.49
N ARG A 130 -4.59 7.60 -0.41
CA ARG A 130 -3.62 6.81 0.35
C ARG A 130 -3.14 5.62 -0.49
N LYS A 131 -1.87 5.26 -0.27
CA LYS A 131 -1.14 4.21 -0.98
C LYS A 131 -0.31 3.50 0.05
N ILE A 132 -0.91 2.46 0.63
CA ILE A 132 -0.39 1.79 1.81
C ILE A 132 -0.43 0.30 1.52
N LEU A 133 0.71 -0.36 1.65
CA LEU A 133 0.82 -1.81 1.64
C LEU A 133 1.37 -2.24 3.00
N ILE A 134 0.66 -3.09 3.72
CA ILE A 134 1.08 -3.65 5.01
C ILE A 134 1.11 -5.17 4.87
N ILE A 135 2.23 -5.78 5.27
CA ILE A 135 2.47 -7.22 5.18
C ILE A 135 2.77 -7.73 6.58
N ASP A 136 1.98 -8.70 7.01
CA ASP A 136 2.09 -9.40 8.31
C ASP A 136 2.17 -8.47 9.55
N GLN A 137 1.76 -7.21 9.41
CA GLN A 137 1.89 -6.15 10.44
C GLN A 137 3.34 -5.82 10.82
N GLU A 138 4.32 -6.23 10.01
CA GLU A 138 5.74 -6.04 10.25
C GLU A 138 6.41 -5.14 9.21
N VAL A 139 5.99 -5.25 7.94
CA VAL A 139 6.54 -4.48 6.83
C VAL A 139 5.46 -3.57 6.27
N ALA A 140 5.80 -2.30 6.02
CA ALA A 140 4.90 -1.33 5.41
C ALA A 140 5.60 -0.57 4.28
N PHE A 141 4.88 -0.37 3.17
CA PHE A 141 5.25 0.56 2.11
C PHE A 141 4.24 1.70 2.07
N VAL A 142 4.75 2.92 1.97
CA VAL A 142 3.97 4.14 1.81
C VAL A 142 4.65 5.01 0.75
N GLY A 143 3.87 5.75 -0.04
CA GLY A 143 4.42 6.60 -1.08
C GLY A 143 3.40 7.21 -2.02
N GLY A 144 3.88 7.69 -3.17
CA GLY A 144 3.08 8.33 -4.21
C GLY A 144 2.65 7.42 -5.37
N VAL A 145 3.10 6.16 -5.37
CA VAL A 145 3.01 5.23 -6.50
C VAL A 145 1.65 4.56 -6.63
N GLY A 146 1.10 4.54 -7.85
CA GLY A 146 -0.03 3.70 -8.24
C GLY A 146 0.39 2.37 -8.88
N ILE A 147 -0.48 1.36 -8.82
CA ILE A 147 -0.30 0.09 -9.54
C ILE A 147 -0.83 0.29 -10.96
N THR A 148 0.00 0.88 -11.81
CA THR A 148 -0.29 1.19 -13.22
C THR A 148 1.02 1.17 -14.00
N ASP A 149 0.95 0.91 -15.31
CA ASP A 149 2.14 0.91 -16.18
C ASP A 149 2.71 2.32 -16.42
N GLU A 150 1.96 3.39 -16.12
CA GLU A 150 2.46 4.77 -16.21
C GLU A 150 3.66 4.96 -15.29
N PHE A 151 3.61 4.42 -14.07
CA PHE A 151 4.72 4.52 -13.12
C PHE A 151 5.94 3.70 -13.53
N GLU A 152 5.77 2.62 -14.31
CA GLU A 152 6.88 1.86 -14.88
C GLU A 152 7.52 2.61 -16.06
N THR A 153 6.75 3.43 -16.78
CA THR A 153 7.23 4.15 -17.97
C THR A 153 7.91 5.48 -17.63
N PHE A 154 7.50 6.15 -16.55
CA PHE A 154 8.13 7.38 -16.06
C PHE A 154 9.31 7.05 -15.12
N ASN A 155 10.47 6.74 -15.70
CA ASN A 155 11.75 6.74 -14.99
C ASN A 155 12.12 8.18 -14.60
N ILE A 156 11.73 8.60 -13.39
CA ILE A 156 12.21 9.85 -12.75
C ILE A 156 13.58 9.60 -12.11
#